data_AF-A0A962B6Z4-F1
#
_entry.id   AF-A0A962B6Z4-F1
#
_cell.length_a   1.000
_cell.length_b   1.000
_cell.length_c   1.000
_cell.angle_alpha   90.00
_cell.angle_beta   90.00
_cell.angle_gamma   90.00
#
_symmetry.space_group_name_H-M   'P 1'
#
loop_
_entity.id
_entity.type
_entity.pdbx_description
1 polymer ?
#
loop_
_entity_poly.entity_id
_entity_poly.type
_entity_poly.pdbx_seq_one_letter_code
_entity_poly.pdbx_strand_id
1 'polypeptide(L)'
;MHTLNGWTLPYRMVDGVKEFHLVAEEIEHEFAPGCRARCWGYNGTTPGPTIEAVEGDRVRIYVTNRLPEHTTIHWHGIILPSGMDGVGGLSQPHIQPGETYVYEFTLRQHGTHMYHPHADEMVQLAVGMMGMFIIHPKDGEPERIDRDYAIMLHNWALHPGTYRPDPSVLQDFDLWTMNSKVFPAIAPLVARTGERVRIRLGNLSMWNHPIHMHGPRFVVTGGDGGRWPKSQWRSEVTEIIGVGQTRDFEFIAEPGDWAFHCHMSHHTMNAMGHEIPNTLGVDQSGIESEIRKLLPGYMAMGEGGMGEHQNHTDSGHMRGPENTLAMMMGNGPFGNLEMGGMFTVVKVRDDLAAGDYRDPGWYPNPKGTVSSCVSRDPGFGAPHRRGPPPGPPADMKAAPVDHSKMKHG
;
A
#
# COMPACT_ATOMS: atom_id res chain seq x y z
N MET A 1 3.45 -15.81 11.44
CA MET A 1 2.67 -14.76 10.73
C MET A 1 2.78 -15.00 9.22
N HIS A 2 2.01 -14.32 8.36
CA HIS A 2 2.15 -14.33 6.91
C HIS A 2 2.30 -12.90 6.36
N THR A 3 3.46 -12.57 5.78
CA THR A 3 3.70 -11.28 5.11
C THR A 3 3.35 -11.41 3.63
N LEU A 4 2.34 -10.68 3.16
CA LEU A 4 1.90 -10.76 1.75
C LEU A 4 3.05 -10.39 0.81
N ASN A 5 3.30 -11.22 -0.20
CA ASN A 5 4.40 -11.04 -1.17
C ASN A 5 5.79 -10.86 -0.53
N GLY A 6 5.94 -11.20 0.75
CA GLY A 6 7.17 -11.07 1.52
C GLY A 6 7.55 -12.40 2.18
N TRP A 7 8.47 -12.32 3.13
CA TRP A 7 9.02 -13.49 3.80
C TRP A 7 9.61 -13.11 5.17
N THR A 8 9.78 -14.10 6.03
CA THR A 8 10.37 -13.93 7.37
C THR A 8 11.88 -14.19 7.31
N LEU A 9 12.66 -13.29 7.89
CA LEU A 9 14.12 -13.41 7.95
C LEU A 9 14.48 -14.63 8.82
N PRO A 10 15.23 -15.62 8.28
CA PRO A 10 15.65 -16.77 9.06
C PRO A 10 16.67 -16.35 10.11
N TYR A 11 16.68 -17.09 11.21
CA TYR A 11 17.68 -16.95 12.26
C TYR A 11 18.37 -18.27 12.57
N ARG A 12 19.50 -18.17 13.27
CA ARG A 12 20.18 -19.31 13.89
C ARG A 12 20.17 -19.11 15.40
N MET A 13 20.07 -20.21 16.15
CA MET A 13 20.31 -20.16 17.59
C MET A 13 21.79 -20.37 17.87
N VAL A 14 22.44 -19.41 18.52
CA VAL A 14 23.84 -19.49 18.94
C VAL A 14 23.93 -19.06 20.40
N ASP A 15 24.32 -19.99 21.28
CA ASP A 15 24.46 -19.75 22.73
C ASP A 15 23.23 -19.10 23.40
N GLY A 16 22.03 -19.52 22.98
CA GLY A 16 20.77 -18.99 23.49
C GLY A 16 20.35 -17.64 22.89
N VAL A 17 21.05 -17.15 21.86
CA VAL A 17 20.76 -15.90 21.14
C VAL A 17 20.19 -16.22 19.76
N LYS A 18 19.13 -15.51 19.37
CA LYS A 18 18.61 -15.54 17.99
C LYS A 18 19.45 -14.62 17.10
N GLU A 19 20.26 -15.22 16.25
CA GLU A 19 21.11 -14.51 15.30
C GLU A 19 20.43 -14.34 13.95
N PHE A 20 20.26 -13.09 13.54
CA PHE A 20 19.76 -12.68 12.24
C PHE A 20 20.87 -12.03 11.42
N HIS A 21 20.76 -12.07 10.10
CA HIS A 21 21.66 -11.36 9.20
C HIS A 21 20.87 -10.58 8.14
N LEU A 22 20.91 -9.26 8.27
CA LEU A 22 20.29 -8.32 7.37
C LEU A 22 21.37 -7.68 6.48
N VAL A 23 21.09 -7.54 5.19
CA VAL A 23 22.02 -7.03 4.19
C VAL A 23 21.35 -5.88 3.46
N ALA A 24 21.81 -4.65 3.68
CA ALA A 24 21.36 -3.49 2.93
C ALA A 24 22.03 -3.49 1.55
N GLU A 25 21.25 -3.53 0.47
CA GLU A 25 21.79 -3.65 -0.89
C GLU A 25 20.86 -3.04 -1.95
N GLU A 26 21.43 -2.78 -3.13
CA GLU A 26 20.65 -2.40 -4.31
C GLU A 26 19.95 -3.63 -4.90
N ILE A 27 18.69 -3.46 -5.28
CA ILE A 27 17.80 -4.53 -5.73
C ILE A 27 17.03 -4.12 -6.99
N GLU A 28 16.71 -5.11 -7.82
CA GLU A 28 15.74 -4.97 -8.90
C GLU A 28 14.37 -5.39 -8.37
N HIS A 29 13.43 -4.46 -8.31
CA HIS A 29 12.07 -4.71 -7.80
C HIS A 29 11.03 -4.54 -8.89
N GLU A 30 9.96 -5.34 -8.85
CA GLU A 30 8.80 -5.19 -9.73
C GLU A 30 7.56 -4.89 -8.88
N PHE A 31 6.92 -3.74 -9.10
CA PHE A 31 5.71 -3.31 -8.38
C PHE A 31 4.48 -4.08 -8.83
N ALA A 32 4.36 -4.25 -10.14
CA ALA A 32 3.40 -5.06 -10.86
C ALA A 32 3.96 -5.36 -12.27
N PRO A 33 3.44 -6.35 -13.00
CA PRO A 33 3.91 -6.66 -14.35
C PRO A 33 4.01 -5.42 -15.24
N GLY A 34 5.21 -5.14 -15.75
CA GLY A 34 5.47 -3.97 -16.59
C GLY A 34 5.88 -2.70 -15.85
N CYS A 35 6.12 -2.75 -14.53
CA CYS A 35 6.65 -1.63 -13.76
C CYS A 35 7.70 -2.11 -12.74
N ARG A 36 8.95 -1.73 -13.00
CA ARG A 36 10.15 -2.15 -12.28
C ARG A 36 11.01 -0.97 -11.89
N ALA A 37 11.78 -1.10 -10.83
CA ALA A 37 12.78 -0.10 -10.47
C ALA A 37 13.99 -0.71 -9.78
N ARG A 38 15.12 -0.02 -9.91
CA ARG A 38 16.30 -0.17 -9.07
C ARG A 38 16.06 0.56 -7.75
N CYS A 39 15.71 -0.23 -6.75
CA CYS A 39 15.45 0.20 -5.38
C CYS A 39 16.63 -0.15 -4.49
N TRP A 40 16.63 0.31 -3.25
CA TRP A 40 17.42 -0.29 -2.18
C TRP A 40 16.49 -1.02 -1.23
N GLY A 41 16.98 -2.11 -0.66
CA GLY A 41 16.21 -2.93 0.26
C GLY A 41 17.10 -3.75 1.15
N TYR A 42 16.49 -4.74 1.78
CA TYR A 42 17.19 -5.66 2.65
C TYR A 42 17.03 -7.09 2.15
N ASN A 43 18.15 -7.81 2.03
CA ASN A 43 18.19 -9.23 1.62
C ASN A 43 17.45 -9.48 0.30
N GLY A 44 17.65 -8.59 -0.68
CA GLY A 44 17.06 -8.73 -2.01
C GLY A 44 15.62 -8.25 -2.19
N THR A 45 14.94 -7.71 -1.16
CA THR A 45 13.54 -7.26 -1.28
C THR A 45 13.25 -5.90 -0.64
N THR A 46 12.21 -5.23 -1.15
CA THR A 46 11.50 -4.13 -0.50
C THR A 46 10.01 -4.51 -0.37
N PRO A 47 9.38 -4.32 0.81
CA PRO A 47 10.06 -4.12 2.08
C PRO A 47 11.04 -5.27 2.34
N GLY A 48 12.01 -5.03 3.22
CA GLY A 48 12.90 -6.04 3.74
C GLY A 48 12.13 -7.18 4.43
N PRO A 49 12.77 -8.32 4.67
CA PRO A 49 12.12 -9.46 5.31
C PRO A 49 11.60 -9.08 6.69
N THR A 50 10.48 -9.69 7.09
CA THR A 50 9.94 -9.53 8.44
C THR A 50 10.87 -10.19 9.44
N ILE A 51 11.27 -9.47 10.48
CA ILE A 51 11.98 -10.07 11.62
C ILE A 51 10.92 -10.52 12.63
N GLU A 52 10.90 -11.82 12.97
CA GLU A 52 9.99 -12.37 13.96
C GLU A 52 10.76 -12.92 15.16
N ALA A 53 10.37 -12.49 16.37
CA ALA A 53 10.92 -12.96 17.62
C ALA A 53 9.83 -13.04 18.70
N VAL A 54 10.18 -13.54 19.88
CA VAL A 54 9.30 -13.65 21.04
C VAL A 54 9.82 -12.74 22.14
N GLU A 55 8.92 -12.12 22.89
CA GLU A 55 9.25 -11.35 24.09
C GLU A 55 10.16 -12.15 25.03
N GLY A 56 11.24 -11.52 25.49
CA GLY A 56 12.28 -12.13 26.31
C GLY A 56 13.44 -12.72 25.51
N ASP A 57 13.33 -12.90 24.19
CA ASP A 57 14.45 -13.35 23.38
C ASP A 57 15.63 -12.36 23.44
N ARG A 58 16.84 -12.91 23.53
CA ARG A 58 18.06 -12.18 23.18
C ARG A 58 18.22 -12.27 21.67
N VAL A 59 18.28 -11.13 21.00
CA VAL A 59 18.50 -11.05 19.55
C VAL A 59 19.88 -10.46 19.27
N ARG A 60 20.54 -10.98 18.23
CA ARG A 60 21.76 -10.45 17.64
C ARG A 60 21.53 -10.29 16.15
N ILE A 61 21.63 -9.07 15.65
CA ILE A 61 21.33 -8.76 14.25
C ILE A 61 22.59 -8.19 13.62
N TYR A 62 23.18 -8.97 12.72
CA TYR A 62 24.26 -8.51 11.87
C TYR A 62 23.68 -7.70 10.72
N VAL A 63 24.22 -6.52 10.48
CA VAL A 63 23.81 -5.63 9.39
C VAL A 63 25.01 -5.40 8.49
N THR A 64 25.00 -5.97 7.30
CA THR A 64 26.03 -5.74 6.27
C THR A 64 25.57 -4.66 5.31
N ASN A 65 26.41 -3.65 5.11
CA ASN A 65 26.15 -2.59 4.14
C ASN A 65 26.81 -2.92 2.79
N ARG A 66 26.01 -3.10 1.74
CA ARG A 66 26.46 -3.24 0.34
C ARG A 66 25.99 -2.07 -0.55
N LEU A 67 25.45 -1.02 0.05
CA LEU A 67 25.06 0.19 -0.65
C LEU A 67 26.31 0.98 -1.11
N PRO A 68 26.17 1.87 -2.09
CA PRO A 68 27.25 2.79 -2.47
C PRO A 68 27.52 3.88 -1.41
N GLU A 69 26.69 3.98 -0.38
CA GLU A 69 26.81 4.97 0.68
C GLU A 69 26.69 4.36 2.08
N HIS A 70 26.89 5.20 3.10
CA HIS A 70 26.81 4.80 4.49
C HIS A 70 25.35 4.56 4.91
N THR A 71 25.13 3.69 5.90
CA THR A 71 23.79 3.41 6.42
C THR A 71 23.83 3.14 7.92
N THR A 72 22.66 2.97 8.53
CA THR A 72 22.43 2.44 9.87
C THR A 72 21.07 1.76 9.88
N ILE A 73 20.66 1.12 10.99
CA ILE A 73 19.29 0.65 11.15
C ILE A 73 18.75 1.04 12.52
N HIS A 74 17.67 1.80 12.51
CA HIS A 74 16.82 2.08 13.67
C HIS A 74 15.71 1.04 13.81
N TRP A 75 15.46 0.64 15.06
CA TRP A 75 14.49 -0.38 15.44
C TRP A 75 13.22 0.29 16.00
N HIS A 76 12.40 0.80 15.09
CA HIS A 76 11.27 1.68 15.38
C HIS A 76 10.28 1.09 16.38
N GLY A 77 10.18 1.72 17.56
CA GLY A 77 9.28 1.32 18.65
C GLY A 77 9.82 0.24 19.58
N ILE A 78 11.09 -0.18 19.45
CA ILE A 78 11.72 -1.20 20.28
C ILE A 78 12.46 -0.58 21.49
N ILE A 79 12.33 -1.16 22.69
CA ILE A 79 12.92 -0.66 23.93
C ILE A 79 14.28 -1.34 24.13
N LEU A 80 15.33 -0.64 23.71
CA LEU A 80 16.70 -1.15 23.64
C LEU A 80 17.70 -0.23 24.37
N PRO A 81 18.93 -0.69 24.64
CA PRO A 81 19.99 0.19 25.12
C PRO A 81 20.30 1.28 24.08
N SER A 82 20.48 2.53 24.52
CA SER A 82 20.65 3.68 23.62
C SER A 82 21.74 3.50 22.55
N GLY A 83 22.86 2.82 22.86
CA GLY A 83 23.92 2.54 21.88
C GLY A 83 23.56 1.51 20.79
N MET A 84 22.40 0.87 20.87
CA MET A 84 21.88 -0.09 19.87
C MET A 84 20.75 0.53 19.03
N ASP A 85 20.51 1.84 19.16
CA ASP A 85 19.32 2.50 18.62
C ASP A 85 19.39 2.81 17.12
N GLY A 86 20.59 2.85 16.53
CA GLY A 86 20.70 2.95 15.07
C GLY A 86 20.77 4.35 14.49
N VAL A 87 20.87 5.40 15.29
CA VAL A 87 20.91 6.78 14.80
C VAL A 87 22.36 7.18 14.51
N GLY A 88 22.68 7.32 13.22
CA GLY A 88 24.02 7.67 12.76
C GLY A 88 24.51 9.00 13.32
N GLY A 89 25.70 9.00 13.92
CA GLY A 89 26.30 10.19 14.55
C GLY A 89 25.76 10.54 15.95
N LEU A 90 24.68 9.90 16.41
CA LEU A 90 24.11 10.11 17.76
C LEU A 90 24.35 8.90 18.66
N SER A 91 23.76 7.75 18.33
CA SER A 91 23.87 6.53 19.15
C SER A 91 24.97 5.59 18.67
N GLN A 92 25.42 5.74 17.42
CA GLN A 92 26.51 4.96 16.85
C GLN A 92 27.23 5.68 15.70
N PRO A 93 28.42 5.21 15.28
CA PRO A 93 28.97 5.55 13.97
C PRO A 93 28.11 4.97 12.83
N HIS A 94 28.19 5.60 11.65
CA HIS A 94 27.60 5.05 10.43
C HIS A 94 28.31 3.76 10.00
N ILE A 95 27.54 2.82 9.43
CA ILE A 95 28.06 1.60 8.81
C ILE A 95 28.54 1.97 7.41
N GLN A 96 29.85 1.96 7.16
CA GLN A 96 30.40 2.31 5.85
C GLN A 96 30.14 1.20 4.82
N PRO A 97 30.19 1.50 3.50
CA PRO A 97 30.13 0.47 2.47
C PRO A 97 31.12 -0.68 2.71
N GLY A 98 30.63 -1.91 2.66
CA GLY A 98 31.40 -3.14 2.92
C GLY A 98 31.53 -3.54 4.39
N GLU A 99 31.13 -2.69 5.34
CA GLU A 99 31.19 -3.02 6.75
C GLU A 99 30.00 -3.86 7.21
N THR A 100 30.19 -4.54 8.35
CA THR A 100 29.11 -5.24 9.06
C THR A 100 29.11 -4.82 10.51
N TYR A 101 27.97 -4.32 10.99
CA TYR A 101 27.76 -3.97 12.39
C TYR A 101 26.88 -5.03 13.07
N VAL A 102 26.91 -5.05 14.40
CA VAL A 102 26.08 -5.94 15.22
C VAL A 102 25.21 -5.11 16.15
N TYR A 103 23.93 -5.43 16.17
CA TYR A 103 22.95 -4.94 17.14
C TYR A 103 22.57 -6.08 18.05
N GLU A 104 22.75 -5.94 19.36
CA GLU A 104 22.46 -7.04 20.29
C GLU A 104 21.76 -6.56 21.56
N PHE A 105 20.52 -7.00 21.74
CA PHE A 105 19.68 -6.60 22.87
C PHE A 105 18.64 -7.67 23.21
N THR A 106 18.02 -7.52 24.37
CA THR A 106 16.91 -8.40 24.82
C THR A 106 15.59 -7.69 24.57
N LEU A 107 14.65 -8.38 23.94
CA LEU A 107 13.30 -7.88 23.70
C LEU A 107 12.50 -7.90 25.00
N ARG A 108 12.05 -6.74 25.47
CA ARG A 108 11.36 -6.58 26.77
C ARG A 108 9.89 -6.18 26.62
N GLN A 109 9.40 -6.15 25.39
CA GLN A 109 8.02 -5.89 25.02
C GLN A 109 7.58 -6.88 23.95
N HIS A 110 6.31 -6.81 23.56
CA HIS A 110 5.78 -7.43 22.35
C HIS A 110 4.92 -6.42 21.56
N GLY A 111 4.72 -6.68 20.28
CA GLY A 111 3.93 -5.79 19.42
C GLY A 111 4.33 -5.81 17.95
N THR A 112 3.67 -4.93 17.20
CA THR A 112 3.96 -4.65 15.78
C THR A 112 4.90 -3.45 15.71
N HIS A 113 6.13 -3.70 15.28
CA HIS A 113 7.19 -2.72 15.14
C HIS A 113 7.74 -2.72 13.70
N MET A 114 8.66 -1.81 13.43
CA MET A 114 9.28 -1.65 12.12
C MET A 114 10.79 -1.48 12.29
N TYR A 115 11.54 -1.60 11.20
CA TYR A 115 12.93 -1.20 11.14
C TYR A 115 13.20 -0.45 9.85
N HIS A 116 14.09 0.53 9.91
CA HIS A 116 14.43 1.39 8.78
C HIS A 116 15.76 2.10 9.03
N PRO A 117 16.43 2.63 8.00
CA PRO A 117 17.66 3.36 8.21
C PRO A 117 17.40 4.66 8.93
N HIS A 118 18.42 5.11 9.66
CA HIS A 118 18.47 6.43 10.28
C HIS A 118 19.81 7.11 9.94
N ALA A 119 20.18 6.96 8.67
CA ALA A 119 21.31 7.54 7.96
C ALA A 119 20.83 7.82 6.53
N ASP A 120 21.08 9.03 6.02
CA ASP A 120 20.45 9.57 4.79
C ASP A 120 18.99 9.13 4.61
N GLU A 121 18.21 9.30 5.69
CA GLU A 121 16.89 8.69 5.84
C GLU A 121 15.94 9.06 4.69
N MET A 122 15.99 10.32 4.24
CA MET A 122 15.19 10.82 3.13
C MET A 122 15.42 9.98 1.86
N VAL A 123 16.68 9.74 1.49
CA VAL A 123 17.00 8.96 0.28
C VAL A 123 16.68 7.50 0.50
N GLN A 124 17.17 6.89 1.58
CA GLN A 124 17.11 5.45 1.79
C GLN A 124 15.67 4.94 1.96
N LEU A 125 14.80 5.67 2.68
CA LEU A 125 13.38 5.34 2.76
C LEU A 125 12.67 5.51 1.40
N ALA A 126 12.91 6.64 0.71
CA ALA A 126 12.24 6.94 -0.55
C ALA A 126 12.54 5.89 -1.64
N VAL A 127 13.72 5.27 -1.59
CA VAL A 127 14.11 4.19 -2.53
C VAL A 127 13.83 2.78 -2.00
N GLY A 128 13.20 2.61 -0.82
CA GLY A 128 12.57 1.35 -0.40
C GLY A 128 13.10 0.69 0.89
N MET A 129 14.04 1.29 1.60
CA MET A 129 14.66 0.63 2.76
C MET A 129 13.79 0.67 4.01
N MET A 130 12.94 -0.33 4.20
CA MET A 130 12.12 -0.50 5.40
C MET A 130 11.68 -1.95 5.58
N GLY A 131 11.30 -2.35 6.78
CA GLY A 131 10.70 -3.67 7.02
C GLY A 131 9.95 -3.76 8.34
N MET A 132 9.26 -4.87 8.53
CA MET A 132 8.47 -5.14 9.74
C MET A 132 9.31 -5.90 10.77
N PHE A 133 9.14 -5.56 12.06
CA PHE A 133 9.68 -6.31 13.18
C PHE A 133 8.52 -6.70 14.10
N ILE A 134 8.22 -7.99 14.20
CA ILE A 134 7.11 -8.49 14.99
C ILE A 134 7.65 -9.23 16.20
N ILE A 135 7.25 -8.79 17.37
CA ILE A 135 7.59 -9.44 18.62
C ILE A 135 6.31 -10.07 19.17
N HIS A 136 6.29 -11.41 19.22
CA HIS A 136 5.17 -12.18 19.73
C HIS A 136 5.18 -12.19 21.27
N PRO A 137 4.01 -12.10 21.94
CA PRO A 137 3.93 -12.19 23.39
C PRO A 137 4.44 -13.56 23.88
N LYS A 138 5.24 -13.57 24.94
CA LYS A 138 5.85 -14.80 25.49
C LYS A 138 4.82 -15.83 25.92
N ASP A 139 3.74 -15.36 26.55
CA ASP A 139 2.67 -16.21 27.07
C ASP A 139 1.60 -16.53 26.00
N GLY A 140 1.84 -16.11 24.75
CA GLY A 140 0.88 -16.20 23.66
C GLY A 140 -0.20 -15.12 23.72
N GLU A 141 -1.06 -15.12 22.71
CA GLU A 141 -2.20 -14.20 22.65
C GLU A 141 -3.32 -14.67 23.58
N PRO A 142 -3.98 -13.76 24.34
CA PRO A 142 -5.11 -14.12 25.20
C PRO A 142 -6.27 -14.76 24.44
N GLU A 143 -6.45 -14.33 23.18
CA GLU A 143 -7.45 -14.86 22.26
C GLU A 143 -6.71 -15.33 21.01
N ARG A 144 -6.95 -16.58 20.59
CA ARG A 144 -6.24 -17.18 19.47
C ARG A 144 -6.49 -16.39 18.18
N ILE A 145 -5.41 -16.07 17.47
CA ILE A 145 -5.44 -15.50 16.12
C ILE A 145 -5.27 -16.65 15.12
N ASP A 146 -6.23 -16.81 14.20
CA ASP A 146 -6.21 -17.86 13.17
C ASP A 146 -5.34 -17.48 11.97
N ARG A 147 -5.41 -16.20 11.57
CA ARG A 147 -4.66 -15.62 10.46
C ARG A 147 -4.01 -14.33 10.93
N ASP A 148 -2.71 -14.21 10.79
CA ASP A 148 -1.96 -13.02 11.19
C ASP A 148 -1.17 -12.52 9.98
N TYR A 149 -1.52 -11.33 9.49
CA TYR A 149 -0.96 -10.72 8.29
C TYR A 149 -0.14 -9.48 8.62
N ALA A 150 0.91 -9.20 7.83
CA ALA A 150 1.59 -7.91 7.87
C ALA A 150 1.59 -7.19 6.53
N ILE A 151 1.34 -5.88 6.59
CA ILE A 151 1.33 -4.96 5.47
C ILE A 151 2.11 -3.71 5.86
N MET A 152 3.21 -3.46 5.14
CA MET A 152 3.94 -2.20 5.14
C MET A 152 3.38 -1.30 4.05
N LEU A 153 2.95 -0.10 4.41
CA LEU A 153 2.48 0.92 3.50
C LEU A 153 3.64 1.79 3.05
N HIS A 154 3.73 2.06 1.74
CA HIS A 154 4.74 2.95 1.19
C HIS A 154 4.23 3.70 -0.05
N ASN A 155 4.82 4.85 -0.34
CA ASN A 155 4.58 5.68 -1.51
C ASN A 155 5.89 5.99 -2.23
N TRP A 156 5.83 6.13 -3.56
CA TRP A 156 7.00 6.24 -4.42
C TRP A 156 6.80 7.35 -5.44
N ALA A 157 7.86 8.13 -5.68
CA ALA A 157 7.97 8.96 -6.87
C ALA A 157 8.70 8.15 -7.93
N LEU A 158 7.95 7.46 -8.78
CA LEU A 158 8.47 6.68 -9.89
C LEU A 158 7.83 7.21 -11.18
N HIS A 159 8.41 8.30 -11.66
CA HIS A 159 7.91 9.03 -12.81
C HIS A 159 7.81 8.11 -14.05
N PRO A 160 6.83 8.33 -14.94
CA PRO A 160 6.66 7.51 -16.15
C PRO A 160 7.95 7.34 -16.96
N GLY A 161 8.29 6.12 -17.35
CA GLY A 161 9.50 5.81 -18.12
C GLY A 161 10.80 5.73 -17.30
N THR A 162 10.76 6.03 -16.00
CA THR A 162 11.96 5.98 -15.14
C THR A 162 12.09 4.63 -14.45
N TYR A 163 13.30 4.29 -14.01
CA TYR A 163 13.64 2.98 -13.41
C TYR A 163 14.30 3.12 -12.03
N ARG A 164 14.22 4.29 -11.40
CA ARG A 164 14.73 4.52 -10.05
C ARG A 164 13.81 5.55 -9.39
N PRO A 165 13.35 5.31 -8.16
CA PRO A 165 12.55 6.29 -7.45
C PRO A 165 13.31 7.60 -7.28
N ASP A 166 12.61 8.72 -7.39
CA ASP A 166 13.13 10.06 -7.20
C ASP A 166 12.99 10.48 -5.72
N PRO A 167 14.07 10.52 -4.95
CA PRO A 167 14.01 10.89 -3.53
C PRO A 167 13.84 12.40 -3.31
N SER A 168 13.85 13.22 -4.37
CA SER A 168 13.75 14.68 -4.25
C SER A 168 12.32 15.21 -4.17
N VAL A 169 11.33 14.33 -4.36
CA VAL A 169 9.90 14.67 -4.32
C VAL A 169 9.42 14.80 -2.88
N LEU A 170 8.75 15.92 -2.58
CA LEU A 170 8.20 16.20 -1.26
C LEU A 170 6.75 15.71 -1.09
N GLN A 171 5.92 15.84 -2.12
CA GLN A 171 4.46 15.60 -2.02
C GLN A 171 3.84 14.95 -3.28
N ASP A 172 4.44 15.14 -4.46
CA ASP A 172 3.88 14.69 -5.74
C ASP A 172 4.31 13.26 -6.09
N PHE A 173 3.86 12.29 -5.28
CA PHE A 173 4.16 10.87 -5.49
C PHE A 173 3.27 10.25 -6.58
N ASP A 174 3.75 9.18 -7.21
CA ASP A 174 3.10 8.55 -8.37
C ASP A 174 2.47 7.19 -8.06
N LEU A 175 3.01 6.47 -7.08
CA LEU A 175 2.64 5.09 -6.78
C LEU A 175 2.47 4.86 -5.28
N TRP A 176 1.39 4.18 -4.92
CA TRP A 176 1.08 3.80 -3.54
C TRP A 176 1.00 2.28 -3.43
N THR A 177 1.71 1.72 -2.47
CA THR A 177 1.94 0.28 -2.39
C THR A 177 1.58 -0.32 -1.04
N MET A 178 1.11 -1.56 -1.07
CA MET A 178 1.12 -2.46 0.09
C MET A 178 2.27 -3.45 -0.13
N ASN A 179 3.18 -3.60 0.82
CA ASN A 179 4.38 -4.44 0.70
C ASN A 179 5.14 -4.22 -0.63
N SER A 180 5.28 -2.96 -1.03
CA SER A 180 5.90 -2.54 -2.30
C SER A 180 5.27 -3.16 -3.56
N LYS A 181 4.06 -3.72 -3.46
CA LYS A 181 3.24 -4.15 -4.59
C LYS A 181 2.07 -3.21 -4.77
N VAL A 182 1.62 -3.09 -6.02
CA VAL A 182 0.40 -2.37 -6.37
C VAL A 182 -0.63 -3.35 -6.92
N PHE A 183 -1.91 -3.01 -6.79
CA PHE A 183 -2.98 -3.80 -7.41
C PHE A 183 -2.80 -3.86 -8.95
N PRO A 184 -2.96 -5.04 -9.59
CA PRO A 184 -3.44 -6.32 -9.05
C PRO A 184 -2.34 -7.31 -8.62
N ALA A 185 -1.09 -6.89 -8.50
CA ALA A 185 0.04 -7.77 -8.20
C ALA A 185 0.20 -8.11 -6.70
N ILE A 186 -0.38 -7.31 -5.82
CA ILE A 186 -0.47 -7.63 -4.39
C ILE A 186 -1.39 -8.84 -4.18
N ALA A 187 -0.96 -9.77 -3.33
CA ALA A 187 -1.73 -10.96 -2.99
C ALA A 187 -3.00 -10.59 -2.18
N PRO A 188 -4.09 -11.37 -2.32
CA PRO A 188 -5.27 -11.22 -1.47
C PRO A 188 -4.98 -11.68 -0.04
N LEU A 189 -5.77 -11.17 0.91
CA LEU A 189 -5.84 -11.74 2.26
C LEU A 189 -6.84 -12.89 2.24
N VAL A 190 -6.45 -14.06 2.71
CA VAL A 190 -7.31 -15.26 2.61
C VAL A 190 -7.70 -15.75 4.01
N ALA A 191 -8.98 -16.05 4.22
CA ALA A 191 -9.44 -16.58 5.51
C ALA A 191 -10.56 -17.59 5.33
N ARG A 192 -10.78 -18.42 6.35
CA ARG A 192 -12.00 -19.21 6.46
C ARG A 192 -13.04 -18.46 7.27
N THR A 193 -14.31 -18.61 6.91
CA THR A 193 -15.43 -18.09 7.71
C THR A 193 -15.30 -18.45 9.19
N GLY A 194 -15.48 -17.46 10.07
CA GLY A 194 -15.36 -17.59 11.51
C GLY A 194 -13.94 -17.54 12.07
N GLU A 195 -12.91 -17.53 11.22
CA GLU A 195 -11.53 -17.31 11.67
C GLU A 195 -11.35 -15.88 12.20
N ARG A 196 -10.60 -15.74 13.30
CA ARG A 196 -10.14 -14.45 13.76
C ARG A 196 -8.89 -14.05 12.99
N VAL A 197 -9.02 -12.99 12.21
CA VAL A 197 -7.95 -12.45 11.38
C VAL A 197 -7.36 -11.22 12.03
N ARG A 198 -6.04 -11.16 12.14
CA ARG A 198 -5.26 -9.98 12.47
C ARG A 198 -4.56 -9.45 11.22
N ILE A 199 -4.64 -8.14 11.00
CA ILE A 199 -3.84 -7.43 9.99
C ILE A 199 -3.02 -6.38 10.73
N ARG A 200 -1.69 -6.51 10.62
CA ARG A 200 -0.70 -5.61 11.19
C ARG A 200 -0.26 -4.63 10.11
N LEU A 201 -0.52 -3.35 10.33
CA LEU A 201 -0.18 -2.29 9.40
C LEU A 201 0.98 -1.48 9.98
N GLY A 202 1.99 -1.23 9.16
CA GLY A 202 3.03 -0.25 9.43
C GLY A 202 3.08 0.78 8.31
N ASN A 203 3.40 2.03 8.65
CA ASN A 203 3.53 3.11 7.67
C ASN A 203 4.82 3.90 7.91
N LEU A 204 5.79 3.71 7.02
CA LEU A 204 7.02 4.52 6.94
C LEU A 204 7.07 5.34 5.66
N SER A 205 5.93 5.46 4.98
CA SER A 205 5.74 6.33 3.83
C SER A 205 5.77 7.81 4.27
N MET A 206 5.81 8.71 3.30
CA MET A 206 5.75 10.17 3.54
C MET A 206 4.30 10.69 3.60
N TRP A 207 3.29 9.81 3.68
CA TRP A 207 1.89 10.20 3.71
C TRP A 207 1.04 9.38 4.68
N ASN A 208 -0.13 9.89 5.07
CA ASN A 208 -1.07 9.17 5.92
C ASN A 208 -2.04 8.34 5.08
N HIS A 209 -2.39 7.14 5.55
CA HIS A 209 -3.25 6.23 4.79
C HIS A 209 -4.50 5.84 5.59
N PRO A 210 -5.70 6.37 5.27
CA PRO A 210 -6.95 5.84 5.79
C PRO A 210 -7.22 4.46 5.19
N ILE A 211 -6.95 3.38 5.90
CA ILE A 211 -7.19 2.02 5.39
C ILE A 211 -8.62 1.61 5.73
N HIS A 212 -9.39 1.26 4.70
CA HIS A 212 -10.78 0.87 4.75
C HIS A 212 -10.97 -0.61 4.40
N MET A 213 -11.87 -1.28 5.12
CA MET A 213 -12.27 -2.66 4.86
C MET A 213 -13.78 -2.75 4.65
N HIS A 214 -14.18 -3.37 3.56
CA HIS A 214 -15.59 -3.69 3.28
C HIS A 214 -16.04 -4.92 4.06
N GLY A 215 -17.36 -5.11 4.18
CA GLY A 215 -17.94 -6.29 4.82
C GLY A 215 -17.86 -6.21 6.36
N PRO A 216 -17.07 -7.07 7.03
CA PRO A 216 -16.97 -7.05 8.48
C PRO A 216 -16.44 -5.72 9.03
N ARG A 217 -16.88 -5.37 10.24
CA ARG A 217 -16.18 -4.35 11.03
C ARG A 217 -14.92 -4.98 11.64
N PHE A 218 -13.86 -4.19 11.73
CA PHE A 218 -12.69 -4.57 12.52
C PHE A 218 -12.67 -3.83 13.85
N VAL A 219 -11.88 -4.35 14.78
CA VAL A 219 -11.50 -3.65 16.01
C VAL A 219 -10.03 -3.28 15.93
N VAL A 220 -9.70 -2.03 16.25
CA VAL A 220 -8.30 -1.59 16.41
C VAL A 220 -7.84 -2.00 17.81
N THR A 221 -6.81 -2.85 17.88
CA THR A 221 -6.41 -3.52 19.12
C THR A 221 -5.06 -3.07 19.68
N GLY A 222 -4.31 -2.27 18.93
CA GLY A 222 -2.97 -1.82 19.30
C GLY A 222 -2.37 -0.87 18.27
N GLY A 223 -1.18 -0.37 18.58
CA GLY A 223 -0.41 0.49 17.69
C GLY A 223 1.10 0.42 17.97
N ASP A 224 1.79 1.51 17.70
CA ASP A 224 3.25 1.68 17.85
C ASP A 224 3.78 1.35 19.27
N GLY A 225 2.98 1.61 20.29
CA GLY A 225 3.25 1.22 21.69
C GLY A 225 2.91 -0.24 22.06
N GLY A 226 2.49 -1.07 21.10
CA GLY A 226 2.06 -2.45 21.32
C GLY A 226 0.54 -2.62 21.48
N ARG A 227 0.12 -3.74 22.08
CA ARG A 227 -1.29 -4.10 22.26
C ARG A 227 -1.94 -3.25 23.36
N TRP A 228 -3.10 -2.67 23.06
CA TRP A 228 -3.85 -1.85 24.03
C TRP A 228 -4.71 -2.71 24.96
N PRO A 229 -5.01 -2.23 26.18
CA PRO A 229 -6.05 -2.82 27.02
C PRO A 229 -7.37 -2.94 26.25
N LYS A 230 -8.11 -4.04 26.45
CA LYS A 230 -9.36 -4.32 25.71
C LYS A 230 -10.42 -3.22 25.85
N SER A 231 -10.42 -2.47 26.96
CA SER A 231 -11.31 -1.33 27.19
C SER A 231 -11.03 -0.12 26.27
N GLN A 232 -9.89 -0.09 25.59
CA GLN A 232 -9.52 0.95 24.63
C GLN A 232 -9.69 0.49 23.17
N TRP A 233 -10.09 -0.76 22.93
CA TRP A 233 -10.35 -1.23 21.58
C TRP A 233 -11.57 -0.50 21.02
N ARG A 234 -11.47 -0.11 19.75
CA ARG A 234 -12.52 0.61 19.03
C ARG A 234 -12.92 -0.14 17.78
N SER A 235 -14.22 -0.25 17.56
CA SER A 235 -14.74 -0.81 16.31
C SER A 235 -14.75 0.26 15.25
N GLU A 236 -14.17 -0.05 14.10
CA GLU A 236 -14.05 0.84 12.96
C GLU A 236 -14.32 0.07 11.66
N VAL A 237 -14.51 0.82 10.58
CA VAL A 237 -14.43 0.31 9.21
C VAL A 237 -13.33 0.99 8.41
N THR A 238 -12.78 2.09 8.93
CA THR A 238 -11.66 2.83 8.36
C THR A 238 -10.80 3.37 9.48
N GLU A 239 -9.48 3.21 9.38
CA GLU A 239 -8.54 3.75 10.36
C GLU A 239 -7.37 4.41 9.63
N ILE A 240 -6.98 5.61 10.09
CA ILE A 240 -5.83 6.33 9.55
C ILE A 240 -4.56 5.73 10.15
N ILE A 241 -3.69 5.23 9.27
CA ILE A 241 -2.32 4.83 9.63
C ILE A 241 -1.42 6.05 9.37
N GLY A 242 -1.05 6.75 10.43
CA GLY A 242 -0.17 7.90 10.34
C GLY A 242 1.27 7.51 9.96
N VAL A 243 2.04 8.46 9.43
CA VAL A 243 3.49 8.28 9.22
C VAL A 243 4.17 7.92 10.54
N GLY A 244 5.00 6.88 10.53
CA GLY A 244 5.66 6.31 11.71
C GLY A 244 4.76 5.44 12.60
N GLN A 245 3.47 5.31 12.29
CA GLN A 245 2.56 4.54 13.15
C GLN A 245 2.41 3.10 12.68
N THR A 246 2.15 2.22 13.64
CA THR A 246 1.56 0.91 13.38
C THR A 246 0.12 0.85 13.92
N ARG A 247 -0.69 -0.05 13.35
CA ARG A 247 -2.02 -0.41 13.87
C ARG A 247 -2.28 -1.89 13.64
N ASP A 248 -2.91 -2.52 14.62
CA ASP A 248 -3.36 -3.91 14.51
C ASP A 248 -4.89 -3.96 14.43
N PHE A 249 -5.39 -4.42 13.28
CA PHE A 249 -6.81 -4.66 13.06
C PHE A 249 -7.13 -6.11 13.37
N GLU A 250 -8.22 -6.37 14.09
CA GLU A 250 -8.74 -7.72 14.27
C GLU A 250 -10.21 -7.80 13.88
N PHE A 251 -10.61 -8.87 13.18
CA PHE A 251 -12.00 -9.10 12.80
C PHE A 251 -12.31 -10.61 12.73
N ILE A 252 -13.59 -10.94 12.75
CA ILE A 252 -14.07 -12.29 12.47
C ILE A 252 -14.44 -12.36 10.99
N ALA A 253 -13.85 -13.30 10.26
CA ALA A 253 -14.03 -13.41 8.82
C ALA A 253 -15.46 -13.83 8.46
N GLU A 254 -16.12 -13.05 7.59
CA GLU A 254 -17.43 -13.38 7.01
C GLU A 254 -17.28 -13.74 5.52
N PRO A 255 -18.02 -14.73 5.02
CA PRO A 255 -17.85 -15.27 3.68
C PRO A 255 -18.13 -14.19 2.62
N GLY A 256 -17.23 -14.07 1.65
CA GLY A 256 -17.31 -13.03 0.63
C GLY A 256 -15.97 -12.69 0.00
N ASP A 257 -16.02 -11.74 -0.93
CA ASP A 257 -14.85 -11.01 -1.42
C ASP A 257 -15.04 -9.55 -1.02
N TRP A 258 -14.20 -9.08 -0.10
CA TRP A 258 -14.31 -7.76 0.51
C TRP A 258 -13.12 -6.90 0.12
N ALA A 259 -13.37 -5.72 -0.45
CA ALA A 259 -12.29 -4.80 -0.77
C ALA A 259 -11.56 -4.32 0.50
N PHE A 260 -10.24 -4.21 0.42
CA PHE A 260 -9.36 -3.69 1.47
C PHE A 260 -8.37 -2.73 0.83
N HIS A 261 -8.50 -1.44 1.13
CA HIS A 261 -7.82 -0.41 0.36
C HIS A 261 -7.60 0.89 1.12
N CYS A 262 -6.69 1.74 0.62
CA CYS A 262 -6.60 3.11 1.09
C CYS A 262 -7.83 3.91 0.61
N HIS A 263 -8.39 4.78 1.45
CA HIS A 263 -9.58 5.56 1.15
C HIS A 263 -9.25 6.99 0.69
N MET A 264 -7.99 7.28 0.38
CA MET A 264 -7.65 8.41 -0.47
C MET A 264 -7.77 7.94 -1.92
N SER A 265 -8.74 8.48 -2.67
CA SER A 265 -9.13 7.93 -3.98
C SER A 265 -8.00 7.87 -5.01
N HIS A 266 -7.00 8.76 -4.93
CA HIS A 266 -5.84 8.74 -5.82
C HIS A 266 -4.80 7.67 -5.42
N HIS A 267 -4.79 7.22 -4.16
CA HIS A 267 -3.93 6.12 -3.71
C HIS A 267 -4.40 4.75 -4.20
N THR A 268 -5.66 4.64 -4.64
CA THR A 268 -6.22 3.44 -5.28
C THR A 268 -6.16 3.53 -6.80
N MET A 269 -5.27 4.39 -7.32
CA MET A 269 -4.93 4.50 -8.73
C MET A 269 -3.42 4.34 -8.86
N ASN A 270 -2.95 3.94 -10.03
CA ASN A 270 -1.51 4.00 -10.36
C ASN A 270 -1.18 5.38 -10.95
N ALA A 271 -0.39 5.44 -12.03
CA ALA A 271 0.12 6.68 -12.62
C ALA A 271 -1.00 7.66 -13.04
N MET A 272 -1.34 8.59 -12.15
CA MET A 272 -2.26 9.71 -12.37
C MET A 272 -1.43 10.96 -12.63
N GLY A 273 -1.67 11.65 -13.76
CA GLY A 273 -0.99 12.90 -14.08
C GLY A 273 -1.69 14.11 -13.48
N HIS A 274 -0.92 15.06 -12.92
CA HIS A 274 -1.44 16.33 -12.40
C HIS A 274 -1.68 17.40 -13.48
N GLU A 275 -1.08 17.24 -14.65
CA GLU A 275 -1.05 18.27 -15.71
C GLU A 275 -2.09 18.06 -16.82
N ILE A 276 -2.93 17.03 -16.72
CA ILE A 276 -3.95 16.73 -17.73
C ILE A 276 -5.21 17.58 -17.48
N PRO A 277 -5.68 18.38 -18.45
CA PRO A 277 -6.93 19.14 -18.31
C PRO A 277 -8.14 18.25 -18.04
N ASN A 278 -9.10 18.76 -17.26
CA ASN A 278 -10.36 18.07 -17.03
C ASN A 278 -11.22 18.03 -18.32
N THR A 279 -11.45 16.83 -18.84
CA THR A 279 -12.26 16.58 -20.05
C THR A 279 -13.70 16.11 -19.73
N LEU A 280 -14.10 16.06 -18.46
CA LEU A 280 -15.41 15.58 -18.04
C LEU A 280 -16.54 16.46 -18.61
N GLY A 281 -17.43 15.83 -19.38
CA GLY A 281 -18.52 16.50 -20.08
C GLY A 281 -18.10 17.36 -21.27
N VAL A 282 -16.83 17.31 -21.68
CA VAL A 282 -16.35 17.96 -22.90
C VAL A 282 -16.58 17.01 -24.07
N ASP A 283 -17.45 17.42 -25.00
CA ASP A 283 -17.60 16.74 -26.28
C ASP A 283 -16.30 16.87 -27.08
N GLN A 284 -15.59 15.76 -27.19
CA GLN A 284 -14.33 15.67 -27.93
C GLN A 284 -14.54 15.16 -29.36
N SER A 285 -15.79 14.95 -29.78
CA SER A 285 -16.12 14.48 -31.13
C SER A 285 -15.67 15.48 -32.19
N GLY A 286 -15.10 14.96 -33.27
CA GLY A 286 -14.55 15.77 -34.38
C GLY A 286 -13.15 16.35 -34.15
N ILE A 287 -12.74 16.62 -32.90
CA ILE A 287 -11.39 17.15 -32.58
C ILE A 287 -10.35 16.03 -32.50
N GLU A 288 -10.75 14.83 -32.07
CA GLU A 288 -9.86 13.67 -31.97
C GLU A 288 -9.09 13.39 -33.27
N SER A 289 -9.76 13.50 -34.41
CA SER A 289 -9.14 13.28 -35.73
C SER A 289 -8.05 14.29 -36.07
N GLU A 290 -8.18 15.53 -35.58
CA GLU A 290 -7.18 16.59 -35.75
C GLU A 290 -6.01 16.39 -34.78
N ILE A 291 -6.29 16.04 -33.51
CA ILE A 291 -5.24 15.77 -32.53
C ILE A 291 -4.41 14.54 -32.93
N ARG A 292 -5.04 13.48 -33.46
CA ARG A 292 -4.34 12.28 -33.96
C ARG A 292 -3.34 12.57 -35.08
N LYS A 293 -3.51 13.66 -35.84
CA LYS A 293 -2.51 14.09 -36.85
C LYS A 293 -1.22 14.60 -36.22
N LEU A 294 -1.32 15.16 -35.01
CA LEU A 294 -0.19 15.72 -34.26
C LEU A 294 0.39 14.72 -33.25
N LEU A 295 -0.47 13.92 -32.61
CA LEU A 295 -0.13 12.89 -31.64
C LEU A 295 -0.74 11.55 -32.10
N PRO A 296 0.00 10.77 -32.93
CA PRO A 296 -0.44 9.46 -33.36
C PRO A 296 -0.70 8.56 -32.14
N GLY A 297 -1.94 8.08 -31.99
CA GLY A 297 -2.38 7.28 -30.84
C GLY A 297 -3.21 8.04 -29.80
N TYR A 298 -3.41 9.36 -29.96
CA TYR A 298 -4.35 10.11 -29.11
C TYR A 298 -5.77 9.57 -29.22
N MET A 299 -6.41 9.33 -28.08
CA MET A 299 -7.82 9.00 -28.00
C MET A 299 -8.50 9.90 -26.98
N ALA A 300 -9.67 10.41 -27.37
CA ALA A 300 -10.51 11.15 -26.45
C ALA A 300 -10.94 10.22 -25.32
N MET A 301 -10.67 10.63 -24.08
CA MET A 301 -11.12 9.93 -22.88
C MET A 301 -11.66 10.92 -21.86
N GLY A 302 -12.43 10.43 -20.91
CA GLY A 302 -12.88 11.16 -19.74
C GLY A 302 -14.17 11.95 -19.94
N GLU A 303 -14.81 11.92 -21.11
CA GLU A 303 -16.08 12.63 -21.37
C GLU A 303 -17.18 12.15 -20.41
N GLY A 304 -17.35 10.83 -20.27
CA GLY A 304 -18.32 10.19 -19.38
C GLY A 304 -17.75 9.72 -18.03
N GLY A 305 -16.45 9.91 -17.81
CA GLY A 305 -15.69 9.37 -16.67
C GLY A 305 -14.47 8.55 -17.12
N MET A 306 -13.68 8.06 -16.16
CA MET A 306 -12.40 7.40 -16.45
C MET A 306 -12.49 5.86 -16.56
N GLY A 307 -13.64 5.23 -16.29
CA GLY A 307 -13.77 3.77 -16.31
C GLY A 307 -13.41 3.10 -17.65
N GLU A 308 -13.50 3.85 -18.75
CA GLU A 308 -13.06 3.39 -20.07
C GLU A 308 -11.54 3.21 -20.21
N HIS A 309 -10.74 3.84 -19.35
CA HIS A 309 -9.27 3.81 -19.43
C HIS A 309 -8.75 2.36 -19.44
N GLN A 310 -9.24 1.51 -18.54
CA GLN A 310 -8.78 0.12 -18.48
C GLN A 310 -9.15 -0.66 -19.76
N ASN A 311 -10.31 -0.40 -20.37
CA ASN A 311 -10.68 -1.03 -21.64
C ASN A 311 -9.71 -0.64 -22.77
N HIS A 312 -9.26 0.61 -22.80
CA HIS A 312 -8.30 1.09 -23.79
C HIS A 312 -6.90 0.50 -23.59
N THR A 313 -6.46 0.31 -22.35
CA THR A 313 -5.18 -0.34 -22.05
C THR A 313 -5.22 -1.84 -22.33
N ASP A 314 -6.29 -2.53 -21.92
CA ASP A 314 -6.43 -3.99 -22.09
C ASP A 314 -6.57 -4.39 -23.57
N SER A 315 -7.18 -3.52 -24.38
CA SER A 315 -7.28 -3.72 -25.82
C SER A 315 -5.97 -3.42 -26.58
N GLY A 316 -4.93 -2.93 -25.88
CA GLY A 316 -3.62 -2.61 -26.43
C GLY A 316 -3.59 -1.36 -27.31
N HIS A 317 -4.70 -0.63 -27.40
CA HIS A 317 -4.84 0.60 -28.17
C HIS A 317 -4.15 1.78 -27.49
N MET A 318 -4.13 1.79 -26.15
CA MET A 318 -3.37 2.75 -25.36
C MET A 318 -2.16 2.04 -24.76
N ARG A 319 -0.97 2.34 -25.29
CA ARG A 319 0.30 1.97 -24.67
C ARG A 319 0.84 3.22 -23.99
N GLY A 320 0.82 3.23 -22.66
CA GLY A 320 1.52 4.25 -21.88
C GLY A 320 3.02 4.23 -22.16
N PRO A 321 3.78 5.19 -21.59
CA PRO A 321 5.24 5.13 -21.62
C PRO A 321 5.74 3.78 -21.09
N GLU A 322 6.93 3.38 -21.52
CA GLU A 322 7.58 2.19 -20.98
C GLU A 322 7.63 2.28 -19.44
N ASN A 323 7.60 1.14 -18.76
CA ASN A 323 7.71 1.07 -17.31
C ASN A 323 6.69 1.92 -16.53
N THR A 324 5.50 2.11 -17.09
CA THR A 324 4.42 2.91 -16.49
C THR A 324 3.16 2.07 -16.43
N LEU A 325 2.56 2.00 -15.24
CA LEU A 325 1.30 1.26 -15.06
C LEU A 325 0.12 2.07 -15.58
N ALA A 326 -0.86 1.37 -16.11
CA ALA A 326 -2.16 1.95 -16.38
C ALA A 326 -2.78 2.47 -15.08
N MET A 327 -3.45 3.63 -15.15
CA MET A 327 -4.12 4.26 -14.00
C MET A 327 -5.01 3.28 -13.22
N MET A 328 -5.76 2.44 -13.94
CA MET A 328 -6.64 1.42 -13.39
C MET A 328 -6.38 0.08 -14.08
N MET A 329 -6.45 -0.98 -13.29
CA MET A 329 -6.13 -2.34 -13.67
C MET A 329 -6.99 -3.35 -12.89
N GLY A 330 -6.87 -4.63 -13.27
CA GLY A 330 -7.44 -5.74 -12.54
C GLY A 330 -8.90 -6.04 -12.87
N ASN A 331 -9.27 -7.30 -12.68
CA ASN A 331 -10.57 -7.83 -13.04
C ASN A 331 -11.22 -8.49 -11.83
N GLY A 332 -12.54 -8.42 -11.76
CA GLY A 332 -13.39 -9.12 -10.81
C GLY A 332 -14.42 -10.00 -11.53
N PRO A 333 -15.35 -10.64 -10.80
CA PRO A 333 -16.35 -11.54 -11.38
C PRO A 333 -17.38 -10.82 -12.27
N PHE A 334 -17.41 -9.48 -12.25
CA PHE A 334 -18.35 -8.65 -13.01
C PHE A 334 -17.67 -7.72 -14.03
N GLY A 335 -16.36 -7.87 -14.27
CA GLY A 335 -15.59 -7.04 -15.21
C GLY A 335 -14.43 -6.30 -14.53
N ASN A 336 -14.01 -5.18 -15.13
CA ASN A 336 -12.93 -4.34 -14.63
C ASN A 336 -13.24 -3.85 -13.21
N LEU A 337 -12.24 -3.89 -12.33
CA LEU A 337 -12.39 -3.36 -10.97
C LEU A 337 -12.16 -1.85 -10.91
N GLU A 338 -11.54 -1.26 -11.94
CA GLU A 338 -11.27 0.18 -12.02
C GLU A 338 -10.41 0.67 -10.83
N MET A 339 -9.43 -0.13 -10.41
CA MET A 339 -8.55 0.15 -9.25
C MET A 339 -7.07 -0.01 -9.59
N GLY A 340 -6.20 0.56 -8.77
CA GLY A 340 -4.74 0.44 -8.79
C GLY A 340 -4.16 0.65 -7.39
N GLY A 341 -2.85 0.87 -7.30
CA GLY A 341 -2.18 1.30 -6.07
C GLY A 341 -2.48 0.43 -4.85
N MET A 342 -2.86 1.06 -3.73
CA MET A 342 -3.19 0.45 -2.45
C MET A 342 -4.61 -0.16 -2.44
N PHE A 343 -4.80 -1.23 -3.18
CA PHE A 343 -6.02 -2.02 -3.18
C PHE A 343 -5.70 -3.52 -3.15
N THR A 344 -6.45 -4.28 -2.36
CA THR A 344 -6.46 -5.75 -2.41
C THR A 344 -7.83 -6.26 -1.95
N VAL A 345 -8.01 -7.57 -1.89
CA VAL A 345 -9.26 -8.23 -1.53
C VAL A 345 -9.03 -9.17 -0.37
N VAL A 346 -9.89 -9.09 0.65
CA VAL A 346 -10.08 -10.13 1.66
C VAL A 346 -11.02 -11.18 1.08
N LYS A 347 -10.49 -12.36 0.76
CA LYS A 347 -11.21 -13.49 0.19
C LYS A 347 -11.50 -14.51 1.29
N VAL A 348 -12.78 -14.66 1.63
CA VAL A 348 -13.23 -15.57 2.71
C VAL A 348 -14.01 -16.74 2.13
N ARG A 349 -13.64 -17.98 2.47
CA ARG A 349 -14.29 -19.20 1.98
C ARG A 349 -14.58 -20.18 3.10
N ASP A 350 -15.71 -20.88 3.04
CA ASP A 350 -16.10 -21.84 4.08
C ASP A 350 -15.23 -23.11 4.07
N ASP A 351 -14.79 -23.54 2.90
CA ASP A 351 -14.09 -24.80 2.65
C ASP A 351 -12.55 -24.68 2.69
N LEU A 352 -12.03 -23.52 3.09
CA LEU A 352 -10.59 -23.29 3.15
C LEU A 352 -9.93 -24.13 4.27
N ALA A 353 -8.88 -24.87 3.92
CA ALA A 353 -8.12 -25.63 4.91
C ALA A 353 -7.34 -24.71 5.87
N ALA A 354 -7.13 -25.18 7.10
CA ALA A 354 -6.33 -24.45 8.07
C ALA A 354 -4.89 -24.27 7.54
N GLY A 355 -4.39 -23.04 7.56
CA GLY A 355 -3.05 -22.71 7.04
C GLY A 355 -2.93 -22.64 5.51
N ASP A 356 -4.03 -22.79 4.76
CA ASP A 356 -4.03 -22.54 3.31
C ASP A 356 -4.17 -21.04 3.03
N TYR A 357 -3.21 -20.47 2.32
CA TYR A 357 -3.16 -19.03 1.96
C TYR A 357 -3.26 -18.81 0.44
N ARG A 358 -3.53 -19.86 -0.34
CA ARG A 358 -3.66 -19.74 -1.79
C ARG A 358 -4.93 -18.96 -2.15
N ASP A 359 -4.88 -18.20 -3.24
CA ASP A 359 -6.06 -17.51 -3.76
C ASP A 359 -7.16 -18.53 -4.12
N PRO A 360 -8.33 -18.50 -3.46
CA PRO A 360 -9.41 -19.45 -3.71
C PRO A 360 -10.29 -19.08 -4.92
N GLY A 361 -9.90 -18.08 -5.72
CA GLY A 361 -10.72 -17.58 -6.83
C GLY A 361 -11.77 -16.56 -6.37
N TRP A 362 -12.83 -16.36 -7.15
CA TRP A 362 -13.92 -15.42 -6.83
C TRP A 362 -15.04 -16.07 -6.03
N TYR A 363 -15.67 -15.30 -5.14
CA TYR A 363 -16.72 -15.77 -4.25
C TYR A 363 -18.00 -16.09 -5.04
N PRO A 364 -18.54 -17.32 -4.93
CA PRO A 364 -19.79 -17.68 -5.58
C PRO A 364 -20.96 -17.10 -4.80
N ASN A 365 -21.32 -15.85 -5.12
CA ASN A 365 -22.42 -15.13 -4.45
C ASN A 365 -23.72 -15.98 -4.45
N PRO A 366 -24.38 -16.13 -3.27
CA PRO A 366 -25.65 -16.83 -3.19
C PRO A 366 -26.75 -16.24 -4.10
N LYS A 367 -27.71 -17.08 -4.49
CA LYS A 367 -28.83 -16.63 -5.33
C LYS A 367 -29.62 -15.52 -4.62
N GLY A 368 -29.81 -14.40 -5.31
CA GLY A 368 -30.57 -13.26 -4.81
C GLY A 368 -29.76 -12.27 -3.96
N THR A 369 -28.45 -12.49 -3.77
CA THR A 369 -27.56 -11.55 -3.04
C THR A 369 -26.71 -10.68 -3.96
N VAL A 370 -26.88 -10.81 -5.28
CA VAL A 370 -26.25 -9.96 -6.30
C VAL A 370 -27.27 -8.93 -6.76
N SER A 371 -26.87 -7.66 -6.82
CA SER A 371 -27.71 -6.60 -7.39
C SER A 371 -28.03 -6.88 -8.86
N SER A 372 -29.21 -6.47 -9.31
CA SER A 372 -29.68 -6.74 -10.68
C SER A 372 -30.31 -5.51 -11.31
N CYS A 373 -30.16 -5.36 -12.62
CA CYS A 373 -30.87 -4.34 -13.38
C CYS A 373 -32.38 -4.59 -13.32
N VAL A 374 -33.13 -3.67 -12.71
CA VAL A 374 -34.60 -3.73 -12.61
C VAL A 374 -35.30 -2.93 -13.71
N SER A 375 -34.61 -1.97 -14.32
CA SER A 375 -35.11 -1.14 -15.42
C SER A 375 -33.94 -0.49 -16.17
N ARG A 376 -34.16 -0.18 -17.45
CA ARG A 376 -33.28 0.65 -18.29
C ARG A 376 -33.84 2.06 -18.54
N ASP A 377 -34.96 2.38 -17.93
CA ASP A 377 -35.58 3.71 -17.99
C ASP A 377 -34.95 4.64 -16.92
N PRO A 378 -34.28 5.74 -17.29
CA PRO A 378 -33.74 6.73 -16.34
C PRO A 378 -34.81 7.41 -15.46
N GLY A 379 -36.09 7.31 -15.84
CA GLY A 379 -37.25 7.80 -15.10
C GLY A 379 -37.92 6.76 -14.19
N PHE A 380 -37.38 5.53 -14.09
CA PHE A 380 -38.00 4.43 -13.36
C PHE A 380 -38.36 4.79 -11.91
N GLY A 381 -39.61 4.53 -11.52
CA GLY A 381 -40.09 4.62 -10.15
C GLY A 381 -40.40 6.02 -9.60
N ALA A 382 -40.39 7.06 -10.45
CA ALA A 382 -40.69 8.45 -10.07
C ALA A 382 -39.99 8.89 -8.75
N PRO A 383 -38.65 8.77 -8.65
CA PRO A 383 -37.93 9.00 -7.40
C PRO A 383 -38.05 10.46 -6.95
N HIS A 384 -38.10 10.68 -5.64
CA HIS A 384 -38.06 12.03 -5.09
C HIS A 384 -36.72 12.70 -5.42
N ARG A 385 -36.77 13.83 -6.12
CA ARG A 385 -35.58 14.63 -6.48
C ARG A 385 -35.72 16.03 -5.89
N ARG A 386 -34.63 16.54 -5.32
CA ARG A 386 -34.54 17.97 -5.00
C ARG A 386 -34.62 18.75 -6.31
N GLY A 387 -35.53 19.73 -6.37
CA GLY A 387 -35.60 20.64 -7.52
C GLY A 387 -34.27 21.38 -7.73
N PRO A 388 -33.98 21.83 -8.96
CA PRO A 388 -32.76 22.58 -9.21
C PRO A 388 -32.70 23.82 -8.32
N PRO A 389 -31.52 24.24 -7.86
CA PRO A 389 -31.38 25.55 -7.24
C PRO A 389 -31.85 26.63 -8.24
N PRO A 390 -32.37 27.78 -7.78
CA PRO A 390 -32.66 28.89 -8.66
C PRO A 390 -31.40 29.25 -9.46
N GLY A 391 -31.55 29.44 -10.78
CA GLY A 391 -30.44 29.73 -11.67
C GLY A 391 -29.73 31.03 -11.31
N PRO A 392 -28.48 31.22 -11.77
CA PRO A 392 -27.79 32.50 -11.63
C PRO A 392 -28.59 33.62 -12.31
N PRO A 393 -28.50 34.88 -11.84
CA PRO A 393 -29.08 36.03 -12.50
C PRO A 393 -28.65 36.09 -13.99
N ALA A 394 -29.57 36.46 -14.88
CA ALA A 394 -29.39 36.43 -16.34
C ALA A 394 -28.27 37.35 -16.87
N ASP A 395 -27.68 38.17 -16.01
CA ASP A 395 -26.67 39.18 -16.26
C ASP A 395 -25.23 38.75 -15.91
N MET A 396 -25.02 37.55 -15.37
CA MET A 396 -23.67 36.98 -15.20
C MET A 396 -23.13 36.43 -16.53
N LYS A 397 -22.55 37.32 -17.35
CA LYS A 397 -21.63 36.90 -18.44
C LYS A 397 -20.30 36.49 -17.81
N ALA A 398 -19.83 35.27 -18.12
CA ALA A 398 -18.45 34.88 -17.82
C ALA A 398 -17.51 35.91 -18.45
N ALA A 399 -16.68 36.57 -17.63
CA ALA A 399 -15.66 37.46 -18.15
C ALA A 399 -14.68 36.62 -18.99
N PRO A 400 -14.29 37.06 -20.20
CA PRO A 400 -13.30 36.35 -20.99
C PRO A 400 -12.00 36.25 -20.18
N VAL A 401 -11.51 35.03 -20.03
CA VAL A 401 -10.23 34.78 -19.36
C VAL A 401 -9.12 35.28 -20.28
N ASP A 402 -8.40 36.31 -19.84
CA ASP A 402 -7.24 36.84 -20.54
C ASP A 402 -6.02 35.93 -20.31
N HIS A 403 -5.78 35.02 -21.24
CA HIS A 403 -4.64 34.10 -21.21
C HIS A 403 -3.28 34.81 -21.35
N SER A 404 -3.22 36.10 -21.66
CA SER A 404 -1.95 36.85 -21.76
C SER A 404 -1.29 37.15 -20.41
N LYS A 405 -1.96 36.86 -19.29
CA LYS A 405 -1.47 37.11 -17.93
C LYS A 405 -1.01 35.87 -17.16
N MET A 406 -1.12 34.67 -17.74
CA MET A 406 -0.48 33.49 -17.14
C MET A 406 1.03 33.55 -17.42
N LYS A 407 1.77 34.24 -16.57
CA LYS A 407 3.22 34.11 -16.54
C LYS A 407 3.56 32.74 -15.96
N HIS A 408 4.23 31.90 -16.75
CA HIS A 408 5.02 30.80 -16.24
C HIS A 408 6.03 31.36 -15.22
N GLY A 409 5.88 30.94 -13.97
CA GLY A 409 6.79 31.22 -12.87
C GLY A 409 7.32 29.90 -12.35
#